data_AF-A0A0D0B4S9-F1
#
_entry.id   AF-A0A0D0B4S9-F1
#
_cell.length_a   1.000
_cell.length_b   1.000
_cell.length_c   1.000
_cell.angle_alpha   90.00
_cell.angle_beta   90.00
_cell.angle_gamma   90.00
#
_symmetry.space_group_name_H-M   'P 1'
#
loop_
_entity.id
_entity.type
_entity.pdbx_description
1 polymer ?
#
loop_
_entity_poly.entity_id
_entity_poly.type
_entity_poly.pdbx_seq_one_letter_code
_entity_poly.pdbx_strand_id
1 'polypeptide(L)'
;MHTRWTDLWSTSPLFQHIQHIDPFAIKHSFLKLTLSFSKRLTGLIIGLRTRHLPLNQHLFRLTKTDSSDCPRCPYIDETVPHYLFECLHYLAARQVMSQALGRKATSLSHILTDPEAIVILVRYVNQTHQLKSTLPKT
;
A
#
# COMPACT_ATOMS: atom_id res chain seq x y z
N MET A 1 -17.88 23.81 10.57
CA MET A 1 -18.36 23.44 9.23
C MET A 1 -17.90 22.03 8.76
N HIS A 2 -17.84 21.00 9.62
CA HIS A 2 -17.28 19.69 9.20
C HIS A 2 -18.06 18.42 9.60
N THR A 3 -19.06 18.51 10.50
CA THR A 3 -19.69 17.32 11.11
C THR A 3 -20.38 16.40 10.10
N ARG A 4 -21.18 16.96 9.19
CA ARG A 4 -21.89 16.15 8.17
C ARG A 4 -20.94 15.32 7.30
N TRP A 5 -19.78 15.86 6.92
CA TRP A 5 -18.82 15.13 6.08
C TRP A 5 -18.05 14.08 6.86
N THR A 6 -17.68 14.36 8.11
CA THR A 6 -17.06 13.35 8.98
C THR A 6 -18.01 12.19 9.24
N ASP A 7 -19.29 12.48 9.44
CA ASP A 7 -20.32 11.47 9.70
C ASP A 7 -20.54 10.59 8.46
N LEU A 8 -20.71 11.20 7.28
CA LEU A 8 -20.83 10.46 6.02
C LEU A 8 -19.59 9.63 5.72
N TRP A 9 -18.40 10.18 5.89
CA TRP A 9 -17.15 9.46 5.66
C TRP A 9 -16.99 8.28 6.61
N SER A 10 -17.42 8.41 7.87
CA SER A 10 -17.30 7.34 8.86
C SER A 10 -18.07 6.06 8.49
N THR A 11 -19.12 6.19 7.66
CA THR A 11 -19.89 5.04 7.14
C THR A 11 -19.22 4.32 5.96
N SER A 12 -18.17 4.89 5.37
CA SER A 12 -17.52 4.33 4.18
C SER A 12 -16.67 3.08 4.50
N PRO A 13 -16.72 2.03 3.68
CA PRO A 13 -15.81 0.88 3.82
C PRO A 13 -14.32 1.28 3.77
N LEU A 14 -13.99 2.32 3.01
CA LEU A 14 -12.63 2.84 2.92
C LEU A 14 -12.18 3.50 4.23
N PHE A 15 -13.10 4.16 4.94
CA PHE A 15 -12.79 4.74 6.26
C PHE A 15 -12.43 3.65 7.27
N GLN A 16 -13.22 2.57 7.34
CA GLN A 16 -12.92 1.45 8.24
C GLN A 16 -11.55 0.83 7.94
N HIS A 17 -11.22 0.66 6.65
CA HIS A 17 -9.93 0.16 6.24
C HIS A 17 -8.77 1.09 6.66
N ILE A 18 -8.89 2.38 6.37
CA ILE A 18 -7.85 3.37 6.71
C ILE A 18 -7.69 3.47 8.23
N GLN A 19 -8.77 3.44 9.00
CA GLN A 19 -8.69 3.45 10.46
C GLN A 19 -7.93 2.25 11.03
N HIS A 20 -8.07 1.08 10.42
CA HIS A 20 -7.32 -0.11 10.83
C HIS A 20 -5.81 0.01 10.53
N ILE A 21 -5.43 0.78 9.50
CA ILE A 21 -4.03 1.05 9.17
C ILE A 21 -3.47 2.18 10.03
N ASP A 22 -4.18 3.30 10.12
CA ASP A 22 -3.76 4.52 10.80
C ASP A 22 -4.99 5.22 11.41
N PRO A 23 -5.26 4.99 12.71
CA PRO A 23 -6.43 5.55 13.38
C PRO A 23 -6.40 7.08 13.46
N PHE A 24 -5.23 7.69 13.26
CA PHE A 24 -5.02 9.14 13.31
C PHE A 24 -4.86 9.77 11.92
N ALA A 25 -5.08 9.01 10.83
CA ALA A 25 -4.89 9.49 9.46
C ALA A 25 -5.62 10.82 9.18
N ILE A 26 -6.82 10.98 9.73
CA ILE A 26 -7.67 12.17 9.57
C ILE A 26 -7.18 13.34 10.45
N LYS A 27 -6.41 13.06 11.51
CA LYS A 27 -5.90 14.04 12.48
C LYS A 27 -4.46 14.48 12.19
N HIS A 28 -4.11 14.58 10.90
CA HIS A 28 -2.83 15.06 10.38
C HIS A 28 -1.61 14.12 10.53
N SER A 29 -1.73 12.90 11.07
CA SER A 29 -0.59 11.97 11.17
C SER A 29 0.05 11.70 9.82
N PHE A 30 -0.76 11.44 8.81
CA PHE A 30 -0.32 11.18 7.44
C PHE A 30 0.33 12.41 6.79
N LEU A 31 -0.22 13.61 7.02
CA LEU A 31 0.36 14.84 6.52
C LEU A 31 1.75 15.03 7.11
N LYS A 32 1.90 14.95 8.44
CA LYS A 32 3.20 15.05 9.12
C LYS A 32 4.22 14.03 8.60
N LEU A 33 3.80 12.79 8.43
CA LEU A 33 4.64 11.71 7.90
C LEU A 33 5.16 12.02 6.49
N THR A 34 4.31 12.58 5.63
CA THR A 34 4.63 12.77 4.21
C THR A 34 5.21 14.14 3.87
N LEU A 35 5.34 15.05 4.85
CA LEU A 35 5.95 16.38 4.65
C LEU A 35 7.37 16.30 4.06
N SER A 36 8.16 15.30 4.45
CA SER A 36 9.53 15.10 3.97
C SER A 36 9.62 14.21 2.72
N PHE A 37 8.51 13.65 2.25
CA PHE A 37 8.49 12.69 1.15
C PHE A 37 8.31 13.37 -0.20
N SER A 38 8.90 12.77 -1.24
CA SER A 38 8.61 13.18 -2.61
C SER A 38 7.14 12.92 -2.97
N LYS A 39 6.59 13.70 -3.91
CA LYS A 39 5.20 13.52 -4.39
C LYS A 39 4.90 12.08 -4.84
N ARG A 40 5.88 11.43 -5.49
CA ARG A 40 5.73 10.04 -5.96
C ARG A 40 5.66 9.05 -4.80
N LEU A 41 6.54 9.20 -3.80
CA LEU A 41 6.49 8.38 -2.58
C LEU A 41 5.16 8.57 -1.85
N THR A 42 4.73 9.82 -1.67
CA THR A 42 3.42 10.13 -1.07
C THR A 42 2.29 9.47 -1.86
N GLY A 43 2.31 9.52 -3.19
CA GLY A 43 1.34 8.84 -4.05
C GLY A 43 1.32 7.32 -3.88
N LEU A 44 2.51 6.69 -3.80
CA LEU A 44 2.64 5.25 -3.52
C LEU A 44 2.01 4.89 -2.17
N ILE A 45 2.33 5.62 -1.10
CA ILE A 45 1.79 5.34 0.23
C ILE A 45 0.28 5.57 0.28
N ILE A 46 -0.24 6.64 -0.34
CA ILE A 46 -1.69 6.86 -0.46
C ILE A 46 -2.33 5.68 -1.19
N GLY A 47 -1.78 5.29 -2.33
CA GLY A 47 -2.30 4.19 -3.12
C GLY A 47 -2.29 2.87 -2.36
N LEU A 48 -1.24 2.59 -1.57
CA LEU A 48 -1.16 1.37 -0.74
C LEU A 48 -2.21 1.39 0.36
N ARG A 49 -2.41 2.54 1.03
CA ARG A 49 -3.42 2.71 2.09
C ARG A 49 -4.85 2.64 1.57
N THR A 50 -5.11 3.13 0.36
CA THR A 50 -6.46 3.16 -0.25
C THR A 50 -6.72 1.96 -1.16
N ARG A 51 -5.71 1.13 -1.43
CA ARG A 51 -5.74 0.06 -2.44
C ARG A 51 -6.03 0.57 -3.87
N HIS A 52 -5.63 1.81 -4.15
CA HIS A 52 -5.76 2.47 -5.44
C HIS A 52 -4.40 2.55 -6.13
N LEU A 53 -3.93 1.40 -6.62
CA LEU A 53 -2.65 1.21 -7.28
C LEU A 53 -2.83 0.34 -8.51
N PRO A 54 -1.90 0.35 -9.47
CA PRO A 54 -1.95 -0.51 -10.64
C PRO A 54 -1.57 -1.97 -10.31
N LEU A 55 -2.27 -2.58 -9.35
CA LEU A 55 -2.33 -4.03 -9.15
C LEU A 55 -3.58 -4.56 -9.88
N ASN A 56 -3.52 -5.79 -10.38
CA ASN A 56 -4.58 -6.33 -11.25
C ASN A 56 -5.97 -6.33 -10.60
N GLN A 57 -6.10 -6.52 -9.29
CA GLN A 57 -7.42 -6.41 -8.63
C GLN A 57 -8.04 -5.00 -8.77
N HIS A 58 -7.23 -3.95 -8.72
CA HIS A 58 -7.73 -2.59 -8.92
C HIS A 58 -7.96 -2.29 -10.41
N LEU A 59 -7.04 -2.73 -11.29
CA LEU A 59 -7.16 -2.53 -12.72
C LEU A 59 -8.38 -3.24 -13.32
N PHE A 60 -8.69 -4.46 -12.85
CA PHE A 60 -9.87 -5.21 -13.25
C PHE A 60 -11.17 -4.49 -12.88
N ARG A 61 -11.24 -3.92 -11.67
CA ARG A 61 -12.37 -3.08 -11.23
C ARG A 61 -12.55 -1.83 -12.11
N LEU A 62 -11.47 -1.32 -12.70
CA LEU A 62 -11.48 -0.20 -13.65
C LEU A 62 -11.59 -0.65 -15.11
N THR A 63 -11.85 -1.94 -15.37
CA THR A 63 -11.93 -2.55 -16.70
C THR A 63 -10.70 -2.29 -17.57
N LYS A 64 -9.51 -2.21 -16.95
CA LYS A 64 -8.20 -2.02 -17.62
C LYS A 64 -7.42 -3.31 -17.85
N THR A 65 -7.83 -4.41 -17.22
CA THR A 65 -7.28 -5.74 -17.41
C THR A 65 -8.43 -6.74 -17.50
N ASP A 66 -8.21 -7.86 -18.19
CA ASP A 66 -9.23 -8.90 -18.39
C ASP A 66 -9.41 -9.81 -17.16
N SER A 67 -8.44 -9.81 -16.24
CA SER A 67 -8.47 -10.58 -15.00
C SER A 67 -7.91 -9.76 -13.82
N SER A 68 -8.38 -10.08 -12.61
CA SER A 68 -7.85 -9.61 -11.34
C SER A 68 -6.64 -10.41 -10.84
N ASP A 69 -6.36 -11.56 -11.46
CA ASP A 69 -5.33 -12.49 -11.04
C ASP A 69 -3.93 -11.88 -11.10
N CYS A 70 -3.07 -12.34 -10.19
CA CYS A 70 -1.64 -12.08 -10.25
C CYS A 70 -1.06 -12.72 -11.51
N PRO A 71 -0.25 -12.00 -12.32
CA PRO A 71 0.36 -12.56 -13.52
C PRO A 71 1.26 -13.78 -13.27
N ARG A 72 1.66 -13.99 -12.01
CA ARG A 72 2.60 -15.04 -11.57
C ARG A 72 1.95 -16.10 -10.68
N CYS A 73 0.75 -15.82 -10.15
CA CYS A 73 -0.01 -16.73 -9.31
C CYS A 73 -1.41 -16.87 -9.92
N PRO A 74 -1.62 -17.83 -10.85
CA PRO A 74 -2.91 -17.97 -11.52
C PRO A 74 -4.01 -18.27 -10.50
N TYR A 75 -5.21 -17.76 -10.74
CA TYR A 75 -6.40 -17.92 -9.89
C TYR A 75 -6.33 -17.24 -8.51
N ILE A 76 -5.32 -16.38 -8.29
CA ILE A 76 -5.17 -15.61 -7.05
C ILE A 76 -5.17 -14.12 -7.39
N ASP A 77 -6.15 -13.38 -6.87
CA ASP A 77 -6.24 -11.93 -7.06
C ASP A 77 -4.95 -11.20 -6.64
N GLU A 78 -4.48 -10.29 -7.49
CA GLU A 78 -3.36 -9.41 -7.15
C GLU A 78 -3.81 -8.26 -6.23
N THR A 79 -3.99 -8.58 -4.96
CA THR A 79 -4.35 -7.64 -3.90
C THR A 79 -3.11 -7.02 -3.24
N VAL A 80 -3.28 -5.93 -2.46
CA VAL A 80 -2.17 -5.37 -1.65
C VAL A 80 -1.63 -6.39 -0.63
N PRO A 81 -2.47 -7.13 0.13
CA PRO A 81 -2.00 -8.22 0.98
C PRO A 81 -1.24 -9.29 0.20
N HIS A 82 -1.77 -9.75 -0.94
CA HIS A 82 -1.11 -10.75 -1.77
C HIS A 82 0.27 -10.28 -2.21
N TYR A 83 0.34 -9.06 -2.75
CA TYR A 83 1.55 -8.43 -3.22
C TYR A 83 2.60 -8.27 -2.11
N LEU A 84 2.22 -7.85 -0.90
CA LEU A 84 3.18 -7.57 0.19
C LEU A 84 3.59 -8.81 0.99
N PHE A 85 2.69 -9.78 1.17
CA PHE A 85 2.86 -10.82 2.19
C PHE A 85 2.81 -12.26 1.66
N GLU A 86 2.18 -12.52 0.52
CA GLU A 86 1.83 -13.90 0.13
C GLU A 86 2.54 -14.34 -1.15
N CYS A 87 2.60 -13.47 -2.17
CA CYS A 87 3.06 -13.81 -3.51
C CYS A 87 4.45 -14.49 -3.50
N LEU A 88 4.54 -15.72 -3.97
CA LEU A 88 5.80 -16.49 -3.97
C LEU A 88 6.83 -15.90 -4.93
N HIS A 89 6.37 -15.24 -6.00
CA HIS A 89 7.26 -14.57 -6.95
C HIS A 89 8.13 -13.50 -6.29
N TYR A 90 7.59 -12.82 -5.26
CA TYR A 90 8.29 -11.78 -4.52
C TYR A 90 8.95 -12.28 -3.23
N LEU A 91 9.08 -13.59 -3.04
CA LEU A 91 9.60 -14.18 -1.80
C LEU A 91 10.99 -13.64 -1.43
N ALA A 92 11.92 -13.55 -2.40
CA ALA A 92 13.27 -13.06 -2.12
C ALA A 92 13.29 -11.60 -1.64
N ALA A 93 12.56 -10.71 -2.32
CA ALA A 93 12.42 -9.31 -1.92
C ALA A 93 11.72 -9.20 -0.55
N ARG A 94 10.69 -10.03 -0.32
CA ARG A 94 9.96 -10.08 0.95
C ARG A 94 10.85 -10.55 2.08
N GLN A 95 11.71 -11.54 1.87
CA GLN A 95 12.67 -12.00 2.89
C GLN A 95 13.61 -10.87 3.32
N VAL A 96 14.14 -10.09 2.38
CA VAL A 96 14.99 -8.92 2.69
C VAL A 96 14.20 -7.89 3.50
N MET A 97 12.97 -7.58 3.08
CA MET A 97 12.08 -6.67 3.82
C MET A 97 11.77 -7.21 5.23
N SER A 98 11.46 -8.50 5.35
CA SER A 98 11.12 -9.14 6.62
C SER A 98 12.29 -9.20 7.59
N GLN A 99 13.51 -9.45 7.10
CA GLN A 99 14.71 -9.42 7.93
C GLN A 99 14.98 -8.01 8.48
N ALA A 100 14.78 -6.97 7.66
CA ALA A 100 14.99 -5.58 8.08
C ALA A 100 13.92 -5.09 9.06
N LEU A 101 12.66 -5.51 8.91
CA LEU A 101 11.53 -5.10 9.78
C LEU A 101 11.35 -6.00 11.02
N GLY A 102 11.98 -7.17 11.04
CA GLY A 102 11.87 -8.15 12.12
C GLY A 102 10.41 -8.54 12.41
N ARG A 103 10.04 -8.54 13.70
CA ARG A 103 8.71 -8.96 14.18
C ARG A 103 7.55 -8.14 13.60
N LYS A 104 7.82 -6.92 13.11
CA LYS A 104 6.79 -6.03 12.58
C LYS A 104 6.60 -6.16 11.06
N ALA A 105 7.31 -7.09 10.41
CA ALA A 105 7.26 -7.31 8.97
C ALA A 105 5.89 -7.73 8.42
N THR A 106 4.99 -8.22 9.27
CA THR A 106 3.63 -8.63 8.88
C THR A 106 2.57 -7.56 9.18
N SER A 107 2.96 -6.46 9.84
CA SER A 107 2.03 -5.38 10.18
C SER A 107 1.95 -4.37 9.04
N LEU A 108 0.84 -4.45 8.27
CA LEU A 108 0.54 -3.45 7.23
C LEU A 108 0.50 -2.03 7.80
N SER A 109 -0.06 -1.87 9.00
CA SER A 109 -0.09 -0.58 9.71
C SER A 109 1.32 -0.04 9.90
N HIS A 110 2.23 -0.82 10.49
CA HIS A 110 3.61 -0.39 10.72
C HIS A 110 4.34 -0.03 9.42
N ILE A 111 4.25 -0.90 8.41
CA ILE A 111 4.90 -0.72 7.10
C ILE A 111 4.47 0.59 6.42
N LEU A 112 3.22 1.02 6.61
CA LEU A 112 2.66 2.19 5.94
C LEU A 112 2.66 3.46 6.80
N THR A 113 3.05 3.40 8.09
CA THR A 113 3.00 4.54 9.02
C THR A 113 4.34 4.93 9.61
N ASP A 114 5.30 4.01 9.67
CA ASP A 114 6.62 4.26 10.23
C ASP A 114 7.60 4.72 9.13
N PRO A 115 8.30 5.87 9.30
CA PRO A 115 9.22 6.40 8.29
C PRO A 115 10.33 5.43 7.89
N GLU A 116 10.92 4.70 8.84
CA GLU A 116 12.01 3.76 8.58
C GLU A 116 11.48 2.52 7.85
N ALA A 117 10.30 2.03 8.26
CA ALA A 117 9.65 0.94 7.57
C ALA A 117 9.27 1.30 6.12
N ILE A 118 8.88 2.55 5.87
CA ILE A 118 8.58 3.05 4.53
C ILE A 118 9.82 3.04 3.64
N VAL A 119 11.00 3.39 4.16
CA VAL A 119 12.25 3.30 3.38
C VAL A 119 12.52 1.86 2.94
N ILE A 120 12.30 0.90 3.84
CA ILE A 120 12.46 -0.53 3.53
C ILE A 120 11.41 -0.98 2.49
N LEU A 121 10.16 -0.56 2.65
CA LEU A 121 9.09 -0.82 1.69
C LEU A 121 9.43 -0.27 0.30
N VAL A 122 10.00 0.92 0.18
CA VAL A 122 10.39 1.47 -1.13
C VAL A 122 11.43 0.58 -1.80
N ARG A 123 12.39 0.03 -1.05
CA ARG A 123 13.36 -0.94 -1.58
C ARG A 123 12.66 -2.20 -2.07
N TYR A 124 11.69 -2.72 -1.31
CA TYR A 124 10.86 -3.85 -1.74
C TYR A 124 10.16 -3.56 -3.07
N VAL A 125 9.43 -2.44 -3.16
CA VAL A 125 8.70 -2.06 -4.38
C VAL A 125 9.63 -1.85 -5.57
N ASN A 126 10.82 -1.30 -5.35
CA ASN A 126 11.84 -1.18 -6.38
C ASN A 126 12.32 -2.55 -6.88
N GLN A 127 12.52 -3.52 -5.99
CA GLN A 127 12.99 -4.87 -6.33
C GLN A 127 11.94 -5.72 -7.06
N THR A 128 10.67 -5.62 -6.66
CA THR A 128 9.58 -6.40 -7.29
C THR A 128 9.25 -5.93 -8.69
N HIS A 129 9.56 -4.67 -9.02
CA HIS A 129 9.29 -4.05 -10.31
C HIS A 129 7.81 -3.95 -10.71
N GLN A 130 6.88 -4.44 -9.88
CA GLN A 130 5.44 -4.48 -10.17
C GLN A 130 4.84 -3.08 -10.29
N LEU A 131 5.26 -2.16 -9.41
CA LEU A 131 4.75 -0.80 -9.35
C LEU A 131 5.71 0.22 -9.99
N LYS A 132 6.48 -0.20 -11.00
CA LYS A 132 7.45 0.67 -11.69
C LYS A 132 6.87 1.98 -12.23
N SER A 133 5.59 1.97 -12.64
CA SER A 133 4.90 3.16 -13.13
C SER A 133 4.63 4.21 -12.04
N THR A 134 4.70 3.84 -10.75
CA THR A 134 4.40 4.74 -9.62
C THR A 134 5.64 5.28 -8.90
N LEU A 135 6.84 4.76 -9.21
CA LEU A 135 8.11 5.16 -8.58
C LEU A 135 8.90 6.20 -9.39
N PRO A 136 9.77 7.02 -8.76
CA PRO A 136 10.71 7.85 -9.51
C PRO A 136 11.66 6.96 -10.33
N LYS A 137 11.90 7.33 -11.59
CA LYS A 137 13.09 6.85 -12.31
C LYS A 137 14.30 7.36 -11.53
N THR A 138 15.06 6.45 -10.94
CA THR A 138 16.41 6.72 -10.42
C THR A 138 17.33 7.05 -11.57
#